data_AF-A0A5S9M3S4-F1
#
_entry.id   AF-A0A5S9M3S4-F1
#
_cell.length_a   1.000
_cell.length_b   1.000
_cell.length_c   1.000
_cell.angle_alpha   90.00
_cell.angle_beta   90.00
_cell.angle_gamma   90.00
#
_symmetry.space_group_name_H-M   'P 1'
#
loop_
_entity.id
_entity.type
_entity.pdbx_description
1 polymer ?
#
loop_
_entity_poly.entity_id
_entity_poly.type
_entity_poly.pdbx_seq_one_letter_code
_entity_poly.pdbx_strand_id
1 'polypeptide(L)' 'MDKVKTLMASENSGITAEELGEKMGASRTTARRYVEYLVTTGECRAELAYGIIGRPERKYYPAKQAES' A
#
# COMPACT_ATOMS: atom_id res chain seq x y z
N MET A 1 2.35 -1.94 13.78
CA MET A 1 2.83 -1.37 12.51
C MET A 1 3.79 -2.30 11.78
N ASP A 2 4.69 -2.99 12.49
CA ASP A 2 5.67 -3.92 11.90
C ASP A 2 5.11 -4.88 10.85
N LYS A 3 4.01 -5.59 11.17
CA LYS A 3 3.38 -6.54 10.25
C LYS A 3 2.99 -5.91 8.91
N VAL A 4 2.50 -4.66 8.89
CA VAL A 4 2.12 -3.96 7.66
C VAL A 4 3.34 -3.62 6.83
N LYS A 5 4.44 -3.18 7.46
CA LYS A 5 5.70 -2.91 6.77
C LYS A 5 6.28 -4.18 6.15
N THR A 6 6.27 -5.30 6.88
CA THR A 6 6.74 -6.59 6.36
C THR A 6 5.91 -7.04 5.17
N LEU A 7 4.58 -6.95 5.26
CA LEU A 7 3.69 -7.26 4.13
C LEU A 7 3.99 -6.35 2.94
N MET A 8 4.11 -5.04 3.15
CA MET A 8 4.41 -4.08 2.08
C MET A 8 5.78 -4.33 1.43
N ALA A 9 6.78 -4.74 2.20
CA ALA A 9 8.11 -5.06 1.70
C ALA A 9 8.12 -6.28 0.77
N SER A 10 7.20 -7.23 0.96
CA SER A 10 7.04 -8.38 0.06
C SER A 10 6.26 -8.03 -1.22
N GLU A 11 5.50 -6.94 -1.24
CA GLU A 11 4.60 -6.58 -2.33
C GLU A 11 5.23 -5.56 -3.29
N ASN A 12 6.28 -5.97 -4.01
CA ASN A 12 7.00 -5.08 -4.93
C ASN A 12 6.14 -4.63 -6.13
N SER A 13 5.09 -5.39 -6.45
CA SER A 13 4.10 -5.08 -7.50
C SER A 13 3.02 -4.08 -7.07
N GLY A 14 3.06 -3.66 -5.80
CA GLY A 14 2.10 -2.78 -5.17
C GLY A 14 0.78 -3.46 -4.81
N ILE A 15 0.20 -3.02 -3.70
CA ILE A 15 -1.01 -3.59 -3.09
C ILE A 15 -2.08 -2.50 -2.92
N THR A 16 -3.36 -2.86 -3.07
CA THR A 16 -4.45 -1.95 -2.72
C THR A 16 -4.72 -1.93 -1.21
N ALA A 17 -5.43 -0.90 -0.73
CA ALA A 17 -5.86 -0.87 0.67
C ALA A 17 -6.86 -1.98 1.02
N GLU A 18 -7.54 -2.53 0.02
CA GLU A 18 -8.46 -3.66 0.18
C GLU A 18 -7.68 -4.96 0.40
N GLU A 19 -6.81 -5.32 -0.54
CA GLU A 19 -5.94 -6.50 -0.45
C GLU A 19 -5.09 -6.48 0.82
N LEU A 20 -4.57 -5.30 1.22
CA LEU A 20 -3.83 -5.18 2.45
C LEU A 20 -4.71 -5.49 3.67
N GLY A 21 -5.95 -4.99 3.68
CA GLY A 21 -6.93 -5.27 4.72
C GLY A 21 -7.19 -6.76 4.87
N GLU A 22 -7.38 -7.44 3.75
CA GLU A 22 -7.57 -8.90 3.71
C GLU A 22 -6.34 -9.65 4.25
N LYS A 23 -5.13 -9.32 3.77
CA LYS A 23 -3.88 -9.96 4.22
C LYS A 23 -3.59 -9.72 5.70
N MET A 24 -3.97 -8.56 6.23
CA MET A 24 -3.70 -8.22 7.63
C MET A 24 -4.82 -8.64 8.59
N GLY A 25 -6.00 -9.02 8.09
CA GLY A 25 -7.18 -9.32 8.88
C GLY A 25 -7.85 -8.08 9.47
N ALA A 26 -7.86 -6.97 8.73
CA ALA A 26 -8.47 -5.70 9.16
C ALA A 26 -9.35 -5.09 8.06
N SER A 27 -10.25 -4.19 8.46
CA SER A 27 -11.08 -3.47 7.49
C SER A 27 -10.24 -2.62 6.53
N ARG A 28 -10.71 -2.46 5.30
CA ARG A 28 -10.13 -1.58 4.27
C ARG A 28 -9.80 -0.17 4.80
N THR A 29 -10.67 0.42 5.61
CA THR A 29 -10.43 1.75 6.21
C THR A 29 -9.23 1.76 7.16
N THR A 30 -9.06 0.69 7.94
CA THR A 30 -7.93 0.53 8.86
C THR A 30 -6.63 0.34 8.08
N ALA A 31 -6.64 -0.55 7.09
CA ALA A 31 -5.51 -0.78 6.19
C ALA A 31 -5.10 0.51 5.46
N ARG A 32 -6.08 1.24 4.91
CA ARG A 32 -5.86 2.54 4.26
C ARG A 32 -5.14 3.52 5.18
N ARG A 33 -5.59 3.67 6.43
CA ARG A 33 -4.94 4.58 7.39
C ARG A 33 -3.48 4.20 7.63
N TYR A 34 -3.18 2.91 7.68
CA TYR A 34 -1.80 2.44 7.85
C TYR A 34 -0.92 2.74 6.65
N VAL A 35 -1.38 2.48 5.42
CA VAL A 35 -0.56 2.80 4.25
C VAL A 35 -0.48 4.29 3.99
N GLU A 36 -1.53 5.08 4.26
CA GLU A 36 -1.41 6.54 4.20
C GLU A 36 -0.41 7.06 5.22
N TYR A 37 -0.37 6.48 6.43
CA TYR A 37 0.67 6.79 7.41
C TYR A 37 2.08 6.44 6.87
N LEU A 38 2.27 5.25 6.30
CA LEU A 38 3.57 4.85 5.73
C LEU A 38 3.98 5.74 4.53
N VAL A 39 3.01 6.24 3.77
CA VAL A 39 3.26 7.22 2.71
C VAL A 39 3.71 8.55 3.31
N THR A 40 3.06 9.03 4.37
CA THR A 40 3.47 10.27 5.05
C THR A 40 4.83 10.18 5.72
N THR A 41 5.25 8.98 6.17
CA THR A 41 6.61 8.76 6.73
C THR A 41 7.65 8.45 5.65
N GLY A 42 7.27 8.40 4.38
CA GLY A 42 8.18 8.11 3.26
C GLY A 42 8.61 6.65 3.13
N GLU A 43 7.97 5.72 3.85
CA GLU A 43 8.24 4.27 3.75
C GLU A 43 7.45 3.60 2.62
N CYS A 44 6.42 4.26 2.11
CA CYS A 44 5.62 3.79 0.97
C CYS A 44 5.34 4.94 0.00
N ARG A 45 4.96 4.59 -1.23
CA ARG A 45 4.47 5.53 -2.24
C ARG A 45 3.09 5.08 -2.72
N ALA A 46 2.18 6.02 -2.92
CA ALA A 46 0.86 5.76 -3.47
C ALA A 46 0.82 6.14 -4.95
N GLU A 47 0.41 5.23 -5.82
CA GLU A 47 0.18 5.48 -7.24
C GLU A 47 -1.28 5.18 -7.59
N LEU A 48 -1.82 5.92 -8.57
CA LEU A 48 -3.14 5.65 -9.11
C LEU A 48 -3.03 4.55 -10.16
N ALA A 49 -3.61 3.39 -9.88
CA ALA A 49 -3.79 2.33 -10.85
C ALA A 49 -5.06 2.62 -11.66
N TYR A 50 -4.89 3.06 -12.90
CA TYR A 50 -5.96 3.19 -13.87
C TYR A 50 -6.31 1.81 -14.44
N GLY A 51 -7.37 1.20 -13.92
CA GLY A 51 -8.01 0.05 -14.56
C GLY A 51 -8.76 0.49 -15.83
N ILE A 52 -8.82 -0.39 -16.82
CA ILE A 52 -9.35 -0.14 -18.17
C ILE A 52 -10.86 0.21 -18.14
N ILE A 53 -11.60 -0.20 -17.09
CA ILE A 53 -13.03 0.09 -16.90
C ILE A 53 -13.31 0.24 -15.39
N GLY A 54 -13.53 1.47 -14.89
CA GLY A 54 -13.92 1.72 -13.49
C GLY A 54 -13.32 2.98 -12.84
N ARG A 55 -13.64 3.18 -11.55
CA ARG A 55 -13.06 4.27 -10.72
C ARG A 55 -11.58 3.95 -10.46
N PRO A 56 -10.64 4.91 -10.58
CA PRO A 56 -9.23 4.64 -10.34
C PRO A 56 -9.00 4.10 -8.92
N GLU A 57 -8.21 3.05 -8.82
CA GLU A 57 -7.83 2.45 -7.55
C GLU A 57 -6.44 2.94 -7.12
N ARG A 58 -6.23 3.07 -5.82
CA ARG A 58 -4.93 3.51 -5.28
C ARG A 58 -4.13 2.28 -4.88
N LYS A 59 -2.99 2.08 -5.55
CA LYS A 59 -2.00 1.06 -5.17
C LYS A 59 -0.88 1.71 -4.37
N TYR A 60 -0.43 1.01 -3.35
CA TYR A 60 0.67 1.39 -2.49
C TYR A 60 1.84 0.49 -2.79
N TYR A 61 3.02 1.07 -2.90
CA TYR A 61 4.28 0.38 -3.16
C TYR A 61 5.23 0.68 -2.02
N PRO A 62 6.11 -0.25 -1.64
CA PRO A 62 7.22 0.08 -0.76
C PRO A 62 8.03 1.23 -1.40
N ALA A 63 8.53 2.15 -0.58
CA ALA A 63 9.48 3.15 -1.06
C ALA A 63 10.68 2.39 -1.66
N LYS A 64 10.97 2.62 -2.95
CA LYS A 64 12.22 2.13 -3.52
C LYS A 64 13.33 2.75 -2.66
N GLN A 65 14.16 1.92 -2.02
CA GLN A 65 15.46 2.41 -1.56
C GLN A 65 16.08 3.07 -2.78
N ALA A 66 16.24 4.39 -2.71
CA ALA A 66 16.90 5.11 -3.78
C ALA A 66 18.27 4.46 -3.94
N GLU A 67 18.46 3.72 -5.03
CA GLU A 67 19.78 3.31 -5.49
C GLU A 67 20.61 4.61 -5.54
N SER A 68 21.58 4.71 -4.63
CA SER A 68 22.63 5.73 -4.67
C SER A 68 23.69 5.34 -5.68
#